data_AF-A0A1J5TFA8-F1
#
_entry.id   AF-A0A1J5TFA8-F1
#
_cell.length_a   1.000
_cell.length_b   1.000
_cell.length_c   1.000
_cell.angle_alpha   90.00
_cell.angle_beta   90.00
_cell.angle_gamma   90.00
#
_symmetry.space_group_name_H-M   'P 1'
#
loop_
_entity.id
_entity.type
_entity.pdbx_description
1 polymer ?
#
loop_
_entity_poly.entity_id
_entity_poly.type
_entity_poly.pdbx_seq_one_letter_code
_entity_poly.pdbx_strand_id
1 'polypeptide(L)'
;MSVNVAINGFGRIGRLVFRAILEQGLLDELNVVAVGDVVPADNLAYLLKYDSMQGRFNGTVGSKKSAPDKAEADVLVVNGRDILVVSARTPAELPWAKLGVQVVIESTGLFTDAEKARGHLTAGARKVVISAPAKGEDVTLVLGVNDDRYDPAGHHIISNASCTTNCLAALVHVLLKEGFGVAEGLMTTIHAYTASQKTVDGPSKKDWKGGRSAAINIIPATTGAAKAVGLVLPEIKGKLTGMSFRVPVAAVSVVDLTVKTVKDTSLAEIKAAVKRASETYLKGILGYTEDEVVSTDFLHDRRSSIFDAGSSIELNKNFFKLVTWYDNEWGYSNRVAELTRKVASAL
;
A
#
# COMPACT_ATOMS: atom_id res chain seq x y z
N MET A 1 -10.65 22.63 5.89
CA MET A 1 -10.16 22.58 7.29
C MET A 1 -9.25 21.36 7.41
N SER A 2 -8.18 21.44 8.20
CA SER A 2 -7.27 20.30 8.42
C SER A 2 -7.99 19.19 9.20
N VAL A 3 -7.85 17.94 8.79
CA VAL A 3 -8.39 16.78 9.50
C VAL A 3 -7.30 16.17 10.37
N ASN A 4 -7.61 15.92 11.65
CA ASN A 4 -6.68 15.26 12.55
C ASN A 4 -6.59 13.77 12.24
N VAL A 5 -5.38 13.32 11.95
CA VAL A 5 -5.04 11.95 11.57
C VAL A 5 -4.13 11.32 12.62
N ALA A 6 -4.34 10.04 12.90
CA ALA A 6 -3.35 9.21 13.60
C ALA A 6 -2.88 8.04 12.73
N ILE A 7 -1.63 7.62 12.90
CA ILE A 7 -1.06 6.44 12.25
C ILE A 7 -0.83 5.38 13.32
N ASN A 8 -1.65 4.33 13.36
CA ASN A 8 -1.47 3.23 14.30
C ASN A 8 -0.54 2.16 13.70
N GLY A 9 0.62 1.95 14.33
CA GLY A 9 1.70 1.10 13.81
C GLY A 9 2.70 1.91 12.98
N PHE A 10 3.65 2.57 13.65
CA PHE A 10 4.72 3.38 13.06
C PHE A 10 5.95 2.54 12.63
N GLY A 11 5.66 1.33 12.15
CA GLY A 11 6.61 0.43 11.51
C GLY A 11 6.95 0.86 10.09
N ARG A 12 7.25 -0.11 9.22
CA ARG A 12 7.68 0.15 7.84
C ARG A 12 6.67 0.97 7.04
N ILE A 13 5.41 0.52 6.97
CA ILE A 13 4.37 1.23 6.21
C ILE A 13 3.98 2.54 6.90
N GLY A 14 3.76 2.56 8.23
CA GLY A 14 3.39 3.78 8.95
C GLY A 14 4.38 4.93 8.74
N ARG A 15 5.69 4.66 8.81
CA ARG A 15 6.72 5.69 8.53
C ARG A 15 6.69 6.17 7.09
N LEU A 16 6.51 5.27 6.13
CA LEU A 16 6.48 5.64 4.72
C LEU A 16 5.19 6.37 4.32
N VAL A 17 4.07 6.06 4.95
CA VAL A 17 2.83 6.84 4.80
C VAL A 17 3.01 8.24 5.35
N PHE A 18 3.60 8.38 6.54
CA PHE A 18 3.94 9.70 7.09
C PHE A 18 4.87 10.49 6.16
N ARG A 19 5.93 9.84 5.65
CA ARG A 19 6.85 10.45 4.69
C ARG A 19 6.14 10.85 3.40
N ALA A 20 5.25 10.02 2.88
CA ALA A 20 4.44 10.34 1.70
C ALA A 20 3.51 11.54 1.93
N ILE A 21 2.84 11.63 3.08
CA ILE A 21 2.01 12.80 3.44
C ILE A 21 2.84 14.08 3.38
N LEU A 22 4.06 14.05 3.94
CA LEU A 22 4.94 15.22 3.97
C LEU A 22 5.50 15.57 2.58
N GLU A 23 6.02 14.61 1.83
CA GLU A 23 6.61 14.85 0.51
C GLU A 23 5.59 15.26 -0.54
N GLN A 24 4.31 14.88 -0.36
CA GLN A 24 3.21 15.36 -1.19
C GLN A 24 2.65 16.73 -0.74
N GLY A 25 3.17 17.32 0.34
CA GLY A 25 2.67 18.60 0.87
C GLY A 25 1.28 18.51 1.50
N LEU A 26 0.86 17.32 1.96
CA LEU A 26 -0.50 17.07 2.47
C LEU A 26 -0.66 17.36 3.97
N LEU A 27 0.40 17.79 4.68
CA LEU A 27 0.35 18.00 6.14
C LEU A 27 -0.63 19.08 6.60
N ASP A 28 -1.00 20.01 5.73
CA ASP A 28 -1.99 21.05 6.05
C ASP A 28 -3.43 20.56 5.85
N GLU A 29 -3.63 19.50 5.07
CA GLU A 29 -4.91 18.79 4.92
C GLU A 29 -5.05 17.65 5.93
N LEU A 30 -3.96 16.91 6.15
CA LEU A 30 -3.83 15.74 7.02
C LEU A 30 -2.90 16.09 8.19
N ASN A 31 -3.47 16.64 9.25
CA ASN A 31 -2.73 16.99 10.45
C ASN A 31 -2.43 15.72 11.26
N VAL A 32 -1.23 15.15 11.10
CA VAL A 32 -0.81 13.96 11.86
C VAL A 32 -0.52 14.35 13.30
N VAL A 33 -1.47 14.09 14.20
CA VAL A 33 -1.37 14.47 15.62
C VAL A 33 -0.77 13.38 16.50
N ALA A 34 -0.84 12.13 16.07
CA ALA A 34 -0.31 11.00 16.82
C ALA A 34 0.16 9.83 15.95
N VAL A 35 1.14 9.10 16.44
CA VAL A 35 1.62 7.84 15.88
C VAL A 35 1.66 6.76 16.95
N GLY A 36 1.35 5.52 16.58
CA GLY A 36 1.31 4.38 17.49
C GLY A 36 2.47 3.42 17.27
N ASP A 37 3.31 3.14 18.27
CA ASP A 37 4.31 2.06 18.21
C ASP A 37 4.71 1.58 19.61
N VAL A 38 5.48 0.49 19.70
CA VAL A 38 5.94 -0.11 20.97
C VAL A 38 7.25 0.49 21.48
N VAL A 39 7.98 1.21 20.63
CA VAL A 39 9.27 1.84 20.98
C VAL A 39 9.13 3.35 21.25
N PRO A 40 10.06 3.96 22.00
CA PRO A 40 9.97 5.39 22.34
C PRO A 40 10.26 6.31 21.13
N ALA A 41 9.93 7.60 21.29
CA ALA A 41 9.95 8.58 20.20
C ALA A 41 11.34 8.86 19.62
N ASP A 42 12.41 8.71 20.41
CA ASP A 42 13.79 8.83 19.93
C ASP A 42 14.20 7.70 18.97
N ASN A 43 13.75 6.48 19.24
CA ASN A 43 13.92 5.34 18.34
C ASN A 43 13.14 5.55 17.03
N LEU A 44 11.89 5.99 17.12
CA LEU A 44 11.09 6.32 15.93
C LEU A 44 11.71 7.47 15.13
N ALA A 45 12.28 8.48 15.79
CA ALA A 45 13.00 9.58 15.15
C ALA A 45 14.23 9.06 14.37
N TYR A 46 14.99 8.13 14.95
CA TYR A 46 16.11 7.48 14.26
C TYR A 46 15.65 6.70 13.03
N LEU A 47 14.63 5.86 13.18
CA LEU A 47 14.08 5.02 12.10
C LEU A 47 13.41 5.82 10.98
N LEU A 48 12.90 7.03 11.28
CA LEU A 48 12.38 7.94 10.26
C LEU A 48 13.52 8.66 9.53
N LYS A 49 14.59 9.06 10.26
CA LYS A 49 15.73 9.81 9.71
C LYS A 49 16.56 9.00 8.70
N TYR A 50 16.73 7.70 8.95
CA TYR A 50 17.57 6.82 8.15
C TYR A 50 16.79 5.61 7.63
N ASP A 51 16.64 5.52 6.31
CA ASP A 51 16.00 4.39 5.64
C ASP A 51 16.97 3.73 4.66
N SER A 52 17.16 2.41 4.77
CA SER A 52 18.08 1.66 3.92
C SER A 52 17.65 1.58 2.45
N MET A 53 16.35 1.71 2.16
CA MET A 53 15.82 1.63 0.78
C MET A 53 15.42 3.00 0.24
N GLN A 54 14.83 3.84 1.09
CA GLN A 54 14.25 5.13 0.69
C GLN A 54 15.19 6.32 0.98
N GLY A 55 16.42 6.05 1.40
CA GLY A 55 17.43 7.06 1.70
C GLY A 55 17.12 7.90 2.96
N ARG A 56 17.89 8.97 3.14
CA ARG A 56 17.71 9.89 4.28
C ARG A 56 16.43 10.69 4.15
N PHE A 57 15.78 10.94 5.28
CA PHE A 57 14.63 11.84 5.34
C PHE A 57 15.03 13.28 4.99
N ASN A 58 14.23 13.93 4.13
CA ASN A 58 14.45 15.32 3.75
C ASN A 58 13.74 16.27 4.72
N GLY A 59 14.42 16.61 5.82
CA GLY A 59 13.90 17.52 6.84
C GLY A 59 14.56 17.32 8.19
N THR A 60 14.02 17.95 9.23
CA THR A 60 14.49 17.79 10.61
C THR A 60 13.63 16.78 11.35
N VAL A 61 14.29 15.85 12.04
CA VAL A 61 13.63 14.83 12.87
C VAL A 61 14.36 14.73 14.21
N GLY A 62 13.60 14.91 15.29
CA GLY A 62 14.05 14.77 16.66
C GLY A 62 12.93 14.22 17.55
N SER A 63 13.16 14.23 18.85
CA SER A 63 12.17 13.82 19.85
C SER A 63 12.33 14.64 21.12
N LYS A 64 11.28 14.68 21.94
CA LYS A 64 11.28 15.28 23.26
C LYS A 64 10.32 14.56 24.19
N LYS A 65 10.38 14.90 25.48
CA LYS A 65 9.41 14.47 26.48
C LYS A 65 8.25 15.45 26.53
N SER A 66 7.03 14.94 26.64
CA SER A 66 5.82 15.74 26.86
C SER A 66 5.80 16.39 28.25
N ALA A 67 6.46 15.77 29.23
CA ALA A 67 6.60 16.27 30.59
C ALA A 67 7.97 15.88 31.21
N PRO A 68 8.50 16.66 32.17
CA PRO A 68 9.83 16.42 32.76
C PRO A 68 9.99 15.07 33.47
N ASP A 69 8.90 14.54 34.02
CA ASP A 69 8.83 13.30 34.80
C ASP A 69 8.72 12.03 33.94
N LYS A 70 8.51 12.16 32.62
CA LYS A 70 8.50 11.01 31.70
C LYS A 70 9.87 10.32 31.68
N ALA A 71 9.88 9.00 31.78
CA ALA A 71 11.11 8.22 31.68
C ALA A 71 11.76 8.37 30.30
N GLU A 72 10.96 8.20 29.25
CA GLU A 72 11.39 8.17 27.84
C GLU A 72 10.71 9.28 27.03
N ALA A 73 11.26 9.60 25.86
CA ALA A 73 10.65 10.56 24.95
C ALA A 73 9.37 9.98 24.33
N ASP A 74 8.29 10.76 24.37
CA ASP A 74 6.97 10.39 23.88
C ASP A 74 6.40 11.40 22.85
N VAL A 75 7.22 12.35 22.41
CA VAL A 75 6.87 13.29 21.35
C VAL A 75 7.92 13.21 20.25
N LEU A 76 7.48 12.89 19.04
CA LEU A 76 8.27 12.99 17.81
C LEU A 76 8.18 14.44 17.30
N VAL A 77 9.32 15.03 16.94
CA VAL A 77 9.39 16.40 16.42
C VAL A 77 9.87 16.36 14.98
N VAL A 78 8.99 16.68 14.03
CA VAL A 78 9.30 16.66 12.59
C VAL A 78 9.07 18.04 11.98
N ASN A 79 10.11 18.65 11.43
CA ASN A 79 10.05 20.01 10.87
C ASN A 79 9.40 21.03 11.84
N GLY A 80 9.72 20.90 13.14
CA GLY A 80 9.17 21.73 14.21
C GLY A 80 7.76 21.36 14.70
N ARG A 81 7.09 20.38 14.07
CA ARG A 81 5.76 19.90 14.48
C ARG A 81 5.88 18.79 15.51
N ASP A 82 5.08 18.90 16.57
CA ASP A 82 4.99 17.88 17.62
C ASP A 82 3.94 16.82 17.26
N ILE A 83 4.33 15.56 17.37
CA ILE A 83 3.48 14.40 17.08
C ILE A 83 3.58 13.46 18.28
N LEU A 84 2.45 13.17 18.93
CA LEU A 84 2.45 12.33 20.13
C LEU A 84 2.67 10.86 19.77
N VAL A 85 3.57 10.20 20.47
CA VAL A 85 3.74 8.74 20.39
C VAL A 85 2.85 8.09 21.44
N VAL A 86 1.93 7.25 20.99
CA VAL A 86 0.98 6.54 21.85
C VAL A 86 1.15 5.02 21.70
N SER A 87 0.73 4.27 22.70
CA SER A 87 0.67 2.81 22.59
C SER A 87 -0.46 2.29 23.47
N ALA A 88 -1.08 1.21 23.01
CA ALA A 88 -2.13 0.50 23.75
C ALA A 88 -2.17 -0.96 23.30
N ARG A 89 -2.77 -1.83 24.11
CA ARG A 89 -2.89 -3.25 23.77
C ARG A 89 -4.00 -3.49 22.76
N THR A 90 -5.07 -2.72 22.85
CA THR A 90 -6.21 -2.80 21.94
C THR A 90 -6.54 -1.44 21.33
N PRO A 91 -7.12 -1.39 20.11
CA PRO A 91 -7.48 -0.12 19.47
C PRO A 91 -8.46 0.75 20.26
N ALA A 92 -9.33 0.13 21.08
CA ALA A 92 -10.36 0.82 21.88
C ALA A 92 -9.79 1.59 23.08
N GLU A 93 -8.56 1.27 23.50
CA GLU A 93 -7.87 1.95 24.61
C GLU A 93 -7.10 3.20 24.14
N LEU A 94 -6.99 3.42 22.82
CA LEU A 94 -6.22 4.54 22.29
C LEU A 94 -6.94 5.87 22.53
N PRO A 95 -6.20 6.98 22.77
CA PRO A 95 -6.79 8.24 23.22
C PRO A 95 -7.35 9.11 22.06
N TRP A 96 -8.00 8.51 21.05
CA TRP A 96 -8.42 9.22 19.84
C TRP A 96 -9.38 10.37 20.10
N ALA A 97 -10.40 10.16 20.93
CA ALA A 97 -11.34 11.22 21.34
C ALA A 97 -10.60 12.39 22.01
N LYS A 98 -9.67 12.09 22.94
CA LYS A 98 -8.89 13.11 23.65
C LYS A 98 -8.00 13.93 22.72
N LEU A 99 -7.44 13.27 21.69
CA LEU A 99 -6.58 13.90 20.70
C LEU A 99 -7.37 14.52 19.53
N GLY A 100 -8.69 14.41 19.53
CA GLY A 100 -9.55 14.88 18.44
C GLY A 100 -9.25 14.20 17.11
N VAL A 101 -8.76 12.96 17.10
CA VAL A 101 -8.44 12.20 15.89
C VAL A 101 -9.74 11.83 15.17
N GLN A 102 -9.80 12.11 13.87
CA GLN A 102 -10.97 11.84 13.03
C GLN A 102 -10.73 10.65 12.10
N VAL A 103 -9.52 10.50 11.56
CA VAL A 103 -9.16 9.38 10.69
C VAL A 103 -7.95 8.65 11.27
N VAL A 104 -8.03 7.33 11.33
CA VAL A 104 -6.88 6.48 11.70
C VAL A 104 -6.40 5.72 10.47
N ILE A 105 -5.10 5.76 10.21
CA ILE A 105 -4.42 4.82 9.32
C ILE A 105 -4.00 3.62 10.17
N GLU A 106 -4.58 2.46 9.92
CA GLU A 106 -4.27 1.21 10.62
C GLU A 106 -3.19 0.44 9.84
N SER A 107 -1.95 0.50 10.32
CA SER A 107 -0.75 -0.06 9.70
C SER A 107 0.05 -1.01 10.61
N THR A 108 -0.55 -1.54 11.67
CA THR A 108 0.09 -2.56 12.53
C THR A 108 0.12 -3.94 11.85
N GLY A 109 -0.83 -4.21 10.96
CA GLY A 109 -1.07 -5.54 10.38
C GLY A 109 -1.75 -6.54 11.33
N LEU A 110 -2.05 -6.14 12.57
CA LEU A 110 -2.73 -6.98 13.58
C LEU A 110 -4.25 -6.85 13.53
N PHE A 111 -4.75 -5.70 13.08
CA PHE A 111 -6.17 -5.33 13.07
C PHE A 111 -6.74 -5.25 11.64
N THR A 112 -6.43 -6.25 10.81
CA THR A 112 -7.00 -6.37 9.44
C THR A 112 -8.41 -6.96 9.40
N ASP A 113 -8.91 -7.43 10.54
CA ASP A 113 -10.31 -7.81 10.72
C ASP A 113 -11.12 -6.57 11.15
N ALA A 114 -12.16 -6.24 10.40
CA ALA A 114 -12.94 -5.02 10.64
C ALA A 114 -13.54 -4.96 12.04
N GLU A 115 -13.97 -6.09 12.61
CA GLU A 115 -14.51 -6.13 13.97
C GLU A 115 -13.47 -5.72 15.02
N LYS A 116 -12.20 -6.04 14.78
CA LYS A 116 -11.11 -5.57 15.65
C LYS A 116 -10.76 -4.11 15.39
N ALA A 117 -10.74 -3.70 14.12
CA ALA A 117 -10.47 -2.31 13.72
C ALA A 117 -11.56 -1.34 14.22
N ARG A 118 -12.80 -1.81 14.44
CA ARG A 118 -13.89 -1.02 15.07
C ARG A 118 -13.50 -0.43 16.43
N GLY A 119 -12.53 -1.01 17.13
CA GLY A 119 -12.01 -0.41 18.37
C GLY A 119 -11.49 1.02 18.18
N HIS A 120 -10.96 1.38 17.00
CA HIS A 120 -10.59 2.78 16.72
C HIS A 120 -11.79 3.72 16.71
N LEU A 121 -12.93 3.26 16.22
CA LEU A 121 -14.18 4.03 16.24
C LEU A 121 -14.69 4.18 17.67
N THR A 122 -14.65 3.10 18.46
CA THR A 122 -14.97 3.13 19.90
C THR A 122 -14.09 4.13 20.66
N ALA A 123 -12.81 4.21 20.32
CA ALA A 123 -11.85 5.15 20.91
C ALA A 123 -12.08 6.61 20.50
N GLY A 124 -12.98 6.89 19.53
CA GLY A 124 -13.40 8.23 19.14
C GLY A 124 -13.03 8.67 17.73
N ALA A 125 -12.34 7.84 16.95
CA ALA A 125 -12.12 8.13 15.53
C ALA A 125 -13.43 8.00 14.74
N ARG A 126 -13.55 8.71 13.62
CA ARG A 126 -14.72 8.64 12.73
C ARG A 126 -14.57 7.63 11.61
N LYS A 127 -13.34 7.47 11.10
CA LYS A 127 -12.99 6.60 9.97
C LYS A 127 -11.67 5.87 10.22
N VAL A 128 -11.54 4.69 9.62
CA VAL A 128 -10.33 3.86 9.65
C VAL A 128 -9.95 3.47 8.23
N VAL A 129 -8.69 3.69 7.86
CA VAL A 129 -8.09 3.22 6.60
C VAL A 129 -7.08 2.13 6.94
N ILE A 130 -7.42 0.87 6.62
CA ILE A 130 -6.55 -0.29 6.82
C ILE A 130 -5.55 -0.36 5.67
N SER A 131 -4.24 -0.34 5.99
CA SER A 131 -3.14 -0.40 5.02
C SER A 131 -2.77 -1.83 4.64
N ALA A 132 -3.77 -2.70 4.47
CA ALA A 132 -3.63 -4.09 4.04
C ALA A 132 -5.00 -4.64 3.56
N PRO A 133 -5.04 -5.79 2.88
CA PRO A 133 -6.28 -6.52 2.66
C PRO A 133 -6.98 -6.81 3.98
N ALA A 134 -8.25 -6.45 4.06
CA ALA A 134 -9.06 -6.62 5.26
C ALA A 134 -10.05 -7.77 5.11
N LYS A 135 -10.73 -8.08 6.22
CA LYS A 135 -11.88 -8.99 6.25
C LYS A 135 -13.05 -8.29 6.94
N GLY A 136 -14.18 -8.26 6.26
CA GLY A 136 -15.44 -7.70 6.80
C GLY A 136 -15.46 -6.17 6.83
N GLU A 137 -14.52 -5.53 6.15
CA GLU A 137 -14.50 -4.08 5.93
C GLU A 137 -15.71 -3.63 5.11
N ASP A 138 -16.06 -2.35 5.22
CA ASP A 138 -17.23 -1.82 4.51
C ASP A 138 -16.95 -1.74 3.00
N VAL A 139 -15.72 -1.41 2.63
CA VAL A 139 -15.28 -1.35 1.23
C VAL A 139 -13.77 -1.55 1.08
N THR A 140 -13.36 -2.25 0.02
CA THR A 140 -11.99 -2.25 -0.50
C THR A 140 -11.89 -1.30 -1.68
N LEU A 141 -10.99 -0.32 -1.61
CA LEU A 141 -10.78 0.69 -2.64
C LEU A 141 -9.37 0.64 -3.21
N VAL A 142 -9.27 0.88 -4.53
CA VAL A 142 -8.04 1.12 -5.27
C VAL A 142 -8.22 2.42 -6.05
N LEU A 143 -7.37 3.40 -5.75
CA LEU A 143 -7.41 4.72 -6.38
C LEU A 143 -7.18 4.64 -7.89
N GLY A 144 -8.01 5.39 -8.64
CA GLY A 144 -8.04 5.38 -10.10
C GLY A 144 -8.84 4.23 -10.71
N VAL A 145 -9.36 3.29 -9.90
CA VAL A 145 -10.03 2.08 -10.40
C VAL A 145 -11.49 1.99 -9.94
N ASN A 146 -11.73 2.07 -8.63
CA ASN A 146 -13.08 1.98 -8.05
C ASN A 146 -13.30 2.94 -6.88
N ASP A 147 -12.43 3.93 -6.70
CA ASP A 147 -12.50 4.85 -5.58
C ASP A 147 -13.70 5.81 -5.64
N ASP A 148 -14.40 5.87 -6.78
CA ASP A 148 -15.72 6.47 -6.94
C ASP A 148 -16.81 5.75 -6.12
N ARG A 149 -16.60 4.49 -5.72
CA ARG A 149 -17.52 3.73 -4.87
C ARG A 149 -17.46 4.11 -3.39
N TYR A 150 -16.60 5.05 -3.00
CA TYR A 150 -16.55 5.50 -1.63
C TYR A 150 -17.84 6.24 -1.24
N ASP A 151 -18.63 5.65 -0.34
CA ASP A 151 -19.76 6.29 0.33
C ASP A 151 -19.35 6.83 1.71
N PRO A 152 -19.24 8.16 1.90
CA PRO A 152 -18.88 8.75 3.19
C PRO A 152 -19.89 8.45 4.30
N ALA A 153 -21.16 8.17 3.99
CA ALA A 153 -22.18 7.90 4.99
C ALA A 153 -22.09 6.45 5.50
N GLY A 154 -21.92 5.47 4.60
CA GLY A 154 -21.89 4.06 4.94
C GLY A 154 -20.51 3.46 5.21
N HIS A 155 -19.43 4.00 4.62
CA HIS A 155 -18.11 3.39 4.71
C HIS A 155 -17.25 4.04 5.80
N HIS A 156 -17.06 3.33 6.91
CA HIS A 156 -16.29 3.78 8.07
C HIS A 156 -14.95 3.05 8.24
N ILE A 157 -14.89 1.78 7.85
CA ILE A 157 -13.68 0.96 7.84
C ILE A 157 -13.39 0.58 6.39
N ILE A 158 -12.33 1.16 5.86
CA ILE A 158 -11.96 1.08 4.45
C ILE A 158 -10.63 0.33 4.33
N SER A 159 -10.52 -0.61 3.41
CA SER A 159 -9.24 -1.22 3.03
C SER A 159 -8.66 -0.55 1.79
N ASN A 160 -7.37 -0.23 1.83
CA ASN A 160 -6.60 0.20 0.65
C ASN A 160 -6.04 -1.00 -0.15
N ALA A 161 -6.60 -2.20 0.02
CA ALA A 161 -6.13 -3.46 -0.54
C ALA A 161 -4.64 -3.74 -0.21
N SER A 162 -3.94 -4.52 -1.05
CA SER A 162 -2.49 -4.75 -0.97
C SER A 162 -1.72 -3.96 -2.04
N CYS A 163 -0.41 -3.84 -1.87
CA CYS A 163 0.50 -3.29 -2.88
C CYS A 163 0.38 -4.01 -4.24
N THR A 164 0.39 -5.34 -4.26
CA THR A 164 0.21 -6.11 -5.51
C THR A 164 -1.19 -5.91 -6.12
N THR A 165 -2.24 -5.74 -5.31
CA THR A 165 -3.59 -5.47 -5.84
C THR A 165 -3.66 -4.10 -6.48
N ASN A 166 -3.08 -3.06 -5.85
CA ASN A 166 -2.99 -1.72 -6.43
C ASN A 166 -2.25 -1.72 -7.77
N CYS A 167 -1.18 -2.52 -7.87
CA CYS A 167 -0.45 -2.68 -9.13
C CYS A 167 -1.28 -3.39 -10.20
N LEU A 168 -1.77 -4.59 -9.91
CA LEU A 168 -2.49 -5.42 -10.88
C LEU A 168 -3.84 -4.80 -11.31
N ALA A 169 -4.58 -4.19 -10.39
CA ALA A 169 -5.90 -3.62 -10.68
C ALA A 169 -5.83 -2.47 -11.68
N ALA A 170 -4.78 -1.63 -11.66
CA ALA A 170 -4.60 -0.55 -12.63
C ALA A 170 -4.48 -1.10 -14.06
N LEU A 171 -3.65 -2.12 -14.27
CA LEU A 171 -3.47 -2.77 -15.57
C LEU A 171 -4.76 -3.47 -16.04
N VAL A 172 -5.41 -4.24 -15.16
CA VAL A 172 -6.67 -4.93 -15.49
C VAL A 172 -7.79 -3.93 -15.80
N HIS A 173 -7.82 -2.78 -15.10
CA HIS A 173 -8.79 -1.72 -15.38
C HIS A 173 -8.64 -1.19 -16.80
N VAL A 174 -7.42 -0.98 -17.29
CA VAL A 174 -7.17 -0.61 -18.70
C VAL A 174 -7.73 -1.68 -19.64
N LEU A 175 -7.43 -2.96 -19.40
CA LEU A 175 -7.91 -4.05 -20.26
C LEU A 175 -9.44 -4.08 -20.38
N LEU A 176 -10.14 -3.74 -19.30
CA LEU A 176 -11.61 -3.66 -19.28
C LEU A 176 -12.12 -2.38 -19.95
N LYS A 177 -11.61 -1.20 -19.54
CA LYS A 177 -12.05 0.11 -20.04
C LYS A 177 -11.87 0.26 -21.55
N GLU A 178 -10.79 -0.31 -22.07
CA GLU A 178 -10.43 -0.23 -23.49
C GLU A 178 -11.08 -1.33 -24.32
N GLY A 179 -11.90 -2.18 -23.69
CA GLY A 179 -12.76 -3.13 -24.38
C GLY A 179 -12.08 -4.41 -24.88
N PHE A 180 -10.81 -4.65 -24.52
CA PHE A 180 -10.12 -5.93 -24.78
C PHE A 180 -10.76 -7.07 -23.98
N GLY A 181 -11.13 -6.77 -22.73
CA GLY A 181 -11.70 -7.72 -21.78
C GLY A 181 -10.66 -8.71 -21.24
N VAL A 182 -11.07 -9.42 -20.19
CA VAL A 182 -10.29 -10.53 -19.60
C VAL A 182 -11.19 -11.76 -19.57
N ALA A 183 -10.80 -12.81 -20.31
CA ALA A 183 -11.47 -14.09 -20.29
C ALA A 183 -11.01 -14.90 -19.07
N GLU A 184 -9.69 -15.05 -18.93
CA GLU A 184 -9.02 -15.73 -17.83
C GLU A 184 -7.57 -15.23 -17.73
N GLY A 185 -6.97 -15.34 -16.55
CA GLY A 185 -5.57 -14.96 -16.38
C GLY A 185 -4.94 -15.51 -15.10
N LEU A 186 -3.63 -15.70 -15.19
CA LEU A 186 -2.77 -16.13 -14.10
C LEU A 186 -1.71 -15.06 -13.85
N MET A 187 -1.59 -14.65 -12.59
CA MET A 187 -0.60 -13.67 -12.18
C MET A 187 0.48 -14.33 -11.32
N THR A 188 1.74 -14.05 -11.64
CA THR A 188 2.86 -14.27 -10.74
C THR A 188 3.41 -12.92 -10.33
N THR A 189 3.65 -12.71 -9.03
CA THR A 189 4.48 -11.59 -8.60
C THR A 189 5.85 -12.06 -8.14
N ILE A 190 6.90 -11.50 -8.72
CA ILE A 190 8.27 -11.64 -8.21
C ILE A 190 8.43 -10.50 -7.21
N HIS A 191 8.43 -10.87 -5.92
CA HIS A 191 8.19 -9.95 -4.83
C HIS A 191 9.44 -9.80 -3.96
N ALA A 192 9.75 -8.56 -3.58
CA ALA A 192 10.73 -8.28 -2.53
C ALA A 192 10.39 -9.01 -1.23
N TYR A 193 11.39 -9.38 -0.43
CA TYR A 193 11.09 -9.90 0.90
C TYR A 193 10.56 -8.80 1.82
N THR A 194 9.76 -9.17 2.82
CA THR A 194 9.09 -8.24 3.73
C THR A 194 9.46 -8.54 5.19
N ALA A 195 9.06 -7.63 6.09
CA ALA A 195 9.28 -7.78 7.55
C ALA A 195 8.64 -9.05 8.15
N SER A 196 7.73 -9.72 7.44
CA SER A 196 7.14 -10.98 7.91
C SER A 196 8.08 -12.19 7.76
N GLN A 197 9.07 -12.11 6.85
CA GLN A 197 10.03 -13.19 6.60
C GLN A 197 11.22 -13.14 7.55
N LYS A 198 11.97 -14.25 7.62
CA LYS A 198 13.05 -14.43 8.60
C LYS A 198 14.42 -14.22 7.96
N THR A 199 15.34 -13.64 8.74
CA THR A 199 16.74 -13.48 8.32
C THR A 199 17.44 -14.82 8.19
N VAL A 200 17.15 -15.73 9.13
CA VAL A 200 17.59 -17.13 9.13
C VAL A 200 16.39 -18.08 9.27
N ASP A 201 16.58 -19.35 8.92
CA ASP A 201 15.56 -20.39 9.08
C ASP A 201 14.95 -20.35 10.50
N GLY A 202 13.63 -20.20 10.58
CA GLY A 202 12.93 -20.03 11.84
C GLY A 202 11.44 -20.40 11.81
N PRO A 203 10.79 -20.45 12.98
CA PRO A 203 9.41 -20.91 13.08
C PRO A 203 8.42 -20.02 12.32
N SER A 204 7.56 -20.65 11.52
CA SER A 204 6.40 -20.01 10.89
C SER A 204 5.18 -20.93 10.97
N LYS A 205 4.19 -20.54 11.78
CA LYS A 205 3.05 -21.40 12.13
C LYS A 205 2.10 -21.68 10.96
N LYS A 206 2.01 -20.74 10.00
CA LYS A 206 1.03 -20.78 8.90
C LYS A 206 1.65 -20.83 7.50
N ASP A 207 2.93 -20.47 7.38
CA ASP A 207 3.65 -20.37 6.09
C ASP A 207 5.06 -20.95 6.26
N TRP A 208 5.20 -22.28 6.19
CA TRP A 208 6.47 -22.96 6.43
C TRP A 208 7.57 -22.50 5.47
N LYS A 209 7.22 -22.25 4.20
CA LYS A 209 8.14 -21.72 3.19
C LYS A 209 8.65 -20.34 3.58
N GLY A 210 7.77 -19.46 4.07
CA GLY A 210 8.13 -18.13 4.57
C GLY A 210 8.98 -18.10 5.85
N GLY A 211 9.13 -19.24 6.54
CA GLY A 211 10.06 -19.37 7.67
C GLY A 211 11.51 -19.56 7.27
N ARG A 212 11.80 -19.83 5.99
CA ARG A 212 13.17 -20.02 5.48
C ARG A 212 13.89 -18.68 5.29
N SER A 213 15.22 -18.69 5.37
CA SER A 213 16.08 -17.50 5.21
C SER A 213 15.75 -16.70 3.95
N ALA A 214 15.24 -15.48 4.11
CA ALA A 214 14.65 -14.70 3.02
C ALA A 214 15.69 -14.24 1.97
N ALA A 215 16.87 -13.83 2.42
CA ALA A 215 17.87 -13.17 1.58
C ALA A 215 18.73 -14.14 0.73
N ILE A 216 18.44 -15.44 0.77
CA ILE A 216 19.20 -16.46 0.02
C ILE A 216 18.31 -17.50 -0.67
N ASN A 217 16.99 -17.30 -0.68
CA ASN A 217 16.04 -18.24 -1.27
C ASN A 217 15.06 -17.54 -2.22
N ILE A 218 14.63 -18.28 -3.24
CA ILE A 218 13.40 -18.00 -3.99
C ILE A 218 12.28 -18.78 -3.29
N ILE A 219 11.34 -18.08 -2.65
CA ILE A 219 10.33 -18.67 -1.78
C ILE A 219 8.95 -18.55 -2.43
N PRO A 220 8.36 -19.65 -2.96
CA PRO A 220 7.00 -19.62 -3.48
C PRO A 220 5.99 -19.39 -2.35
N ALA A 221 5.02 -18.52 -2.57
CA ALA A 221 3.92 -18.24 -1.63
C ALA A 221 2.59 -18.02 -2.37
N THR A 222 1.49 -18.41 -1.73
CA THR A 222 0.15 -18.09 -2.20
C THR A 222 -0.15 -16.60 -2.01
N THR A 223 -1.01 -16.03 -2.86
CA THR A 223 -1.43 -14.63 -2.74
C THR A 223 -2.93 -14.48 -2.99
N GLY A 224 -3.55 -13.57 -2.24
CA GLY A 224 -4.93 -13.16 -2.46
C GLY A 224 -5.09 -12.03 -3.47
N ALA A 225 -4.01 -11.41 -3.94
CA ALA A 225 -4.07 -10.15 -4.69
C ALA A 225 -4.90 -10.26 -5.99
N ALA A 226 -4.67 -11.28 -6.81
CA ALA A 226 -5.43 -11.51 -8.03
C ALA A 226 -6.92 -11.76 -7.76
N LYS A 227 -7.26 -12.43 -6.65
CA LYS A 227 -8.65 -12.63 -6.23
C LYS A 227 -9.27 -11.33 -5.74
N ALA A 228 -8.50 -10.50 -5.04
CA ALA A 228 -8.93 -9.20 -4.53
C ALA A 228 -9.24 -8.19 -5.66
N VAL A 229 -8.63 -8.34 -6.85
CA VAL A 229 -9.05 -7.57 -8.03
C VAL A 229 -10.53 -7.78 -8.33
N GLY A 230 -11.10 -8.96 -8.08
CA GLY A 230 -12.53 -9.22 -8.24
C GLY A 230 -13.44 -8.49 -7.25
N LEU A 231 -12.91 -7.97 -6.13
CA LEU A 231 -13.66 -7.10 -5.20
C LEU A 231 -13.74 -5.67 -5.75
N VAL A 232 -12.66 -5.23 -6.39
CA VAL A 232 -12.50 -3.88 -6.94
C VAL A 232 -13.19 -3.76 -8.31
N LEU A 233 -13.03 -4.79 -9.15
CA LEU A 233 -13.56 -4.94 -10.50
C LEU A 233 -14.42 -6.22 -10.57
N PRO A 234 -15.73 -6.15 -10.27
CA PRO A 234 -16.60 -7.32 -10.19
C PRO A 234 -16.65 -8.18 -11.46
N GLU A 235 -16.42 -7.59 -12.64
CA GLU A 235 -16.38 -8.26 -13.95
C GLU A 235 -15.26 -9.32 -14.06
N ILE A 236 -14.30 -9.27 -13.13
CA ILE A 236 -13.11 -10.12 -13.05
C ILE A 236 -13.27 -11.24 -12.01
N LYS A 237 -14.36 -11.23 -11.23
CA LYS A 237 -14.59 -12.23 -10.18
C LYS A 237 -14.53 -13.65 -10.76
N GLY A 238 -13.62 -14.46 -10.23
CA GLY A 238 -13.40 -15.85 -10.65
C GLY A 238 -12.54 -16.03 -11.91
N LYS A 239 -12.10 -14.96 -12.56
CA LYS A 239 -11.29 -15.01 -13.80
C LYS A 239 -9.79 -14.89 -13.58
N LEU A 240 -9.38 -14.36 -12.43
CA LEU A 240 -7.98 -14.19 -12.06
C LEU A 240 -7.63 -14.94 -10.78
N THR A 241 -6.48 -15.58 -10.80
CA THR A 241 -5.79 -16.08 -9.61
C THR A 241 -4.28 -15.91 -9.80
N GLY A 242 -3.50 -16.21 -8.77
CA GLY A 242 -2.06 -16.05 -8.88
C GLY A 242 -1.27 -16.62 -7.72
N MET A 243 0.04 -16.48 -7.86
CA MET A 243 1.03 -16.84 -6.84
C MET A 243 2.11 -15.76 -6.73
N SER A 244 3.03 -15.95 -5.81
CA SER A 244 4.19 -15.09 -5.65
C SER A 244 5.45 -15.91 -5.48
N PHE A 245 6.57 -15.35 -5.93
CA PHE A 245 7.91 -15.78 -5.55
C PHE A 245 8.56 -14.64 -4.79
N ARG A 246 8.81 -14.84 -3.50
CA ARG A 246 9.61 -13.91 -2.71
C ARG A 246 11.08 -14.15 -3.04
N VAL A 247 11.80 -13.12 -3.46
CA VAL A 247 13.20 -13.23 -3.90
C VAL A 247 14.12 -12.33 -3.05
N PRO A 248 15.45 -12.54 -3.07
CA PRO A 248 16.45 -11.75 -2.32
C PRO A 248 16.64 -10.30 -2.77
N VAL A 249 15.55 -9.54 -2.90
CA VAL A 249 15.55 -8.09 -3.10
C VAL A 249 14.75 -7.42 -1.97
N ALA A 250 15.23 -6.28 -1.49
CA ALA A 250 14.72 -5.66 -0.27
C ALA A 250 13.50 -4.74 -0.47
N ALA A 251 13.33 -4.19 -1.68
CA ALA A 251 12.15 -3.46 -2.11
C ALA A 251 12.05 -3.52 -3.65
N VAL A 252 10.93 -3.01 -4.17
CA VAL A 252 10.49 -3.16 -5.56
C VAL A 252 10.13 -4.60 -5.92
N SER A 253 9.00 -4.72 -6.59
CA SER A 253 8.42 -5.98 -7.02
C SER A 253 7.86 -5.81 -8.43
N VAL A 254 7.56 -6.93 -9.09
CA VAL A 254 7.00 -6.93 -10.43
C VAL A 254 5.85 -7.93 -10.51
N VAL A 255 4.83 -7.57 -11.27
CA VAL A 255 3.72 -8.43 -11.67
C VAL A 255 4.00 -8.94 -13.08
N ASP A 256 3.90 -10.25 -13.25
CA ASP A 256 3.78 -10.97 -14.51
C ASP A 256 2.33 -11.45 -14.61
N LEU A 257 1.55 -10.81 -15.48
CA LEU A 257 0.18 -11.21 -15.80
C LEU A 257 0.16 -11.94 -17.14
N THR A 258 -0.07 -13.26 -17.10
CA THR A 258 -0.42 -14.04 -18.30
C THR A 258 -1.93 -14.03 -18.46
N VAL A 259 -2.42 -13.47 -19.55
CA VAL A 259 -3.85 -13.17 -19.73
C VAL A 259 -4.35 -13.56 -21.11
N LYS A 260 -5.56 -14.12 -21.11
CA LYS A 260 -6.36 -14.30 -22.31
C LYS A 260 -7.39 -13.17 -22.45
N THR A 261 -7.32 -12.39 -23.53
CA THR A 261 -8.30 -11.33 -23.80
C THR A 261 -9.59 -11.93 -24.37
N VAL A 262 -10.71 -11.19 -24.22
CA VAL A 262 -12.00 -11.62 -24.80
C VAL A 262 -12.03 -11.36 -26.30
N LYS A 263 -11.46 -10.22 -26.73
CA LYS A 263 -11.36 -9.85 -28.15
C LYS A 263 -9.95 -10.06 -28.68
N ASP A 264 -9.86 -10.43 -29.95
CA ASP A 264 -8.61 -10.42 -30.70
C ASP A 264 -8.03 -9.01 -30.70
N THR A 265 -6.73 -8.92 -30.46
CA THR A 265 -5.96 -7.69 -30.39
C THR A 265 -4.49 -8.01 -30.66
N SER A 266 -3.60 -7.05 -30.46
CA SER A 266 -2.16 -7.19 -30.50
C SER A 266 -1.51 -6.54 -29.28
N LEU A 267 -0.28 -6.93 -28.96
CA LEU A 267 0.48 -6.29 -27.91
C LEU A 267 0.76 -4.81 -28.22
N ALA A 268 0.87 -4.45 -29.51
CA ALA A 268 1.01 -3.05 -29.92
C ALA A 268 -0.22 -2.21 -29.51
N GLU A 269 -1.43 -2.73 -29.73
CA GLU A 269 -2.67 -2.06 -29.32
C GLU A 269 -2.81 -1.98 -27.79
N ILE A 270 -2.46 -3.05 -27.07
CA ILE A 270 -2.42 -3.04 -25.60
C ILE A 270 -1.42 -1.99 -25.10
N LYS A 271 -0.19 -1.96 -25.64
CA LYS A 271 0.84 -0.98 -25.29
C LYS A 271 0.36 0.45 -25.50
N ALA A 272 -0.24 0.75 -26.66
CA ALA A 272 -0.77 2.08 -26.97
C ALA A 272 -1.90 2.48 -26.00
N ALA A 273 -2.78 1.54 -25.65
CA ALA A 273 -3.86 1.79 -24.71
C ALA A 273 -3.35 2.05 -23.28
N VAL A 274 -2.39 1.25 -22.81
CA VAL A 274 -1.75 1.42 -21.50
C VAL A 274 -0.98 2.75 -21.42
N LYS A 275 -0.24 3.13 -22.48
CA LYS A 275 0.46 4.42 -22.56
C LYS A 275 -0.53 5.59 -22.53
N ARG A 276 -1.61 5.53 -23.31
CA ARG A 276 -2.67 6.55 -23.26
C ARG A 276 -3.29 6.65 -21.87
N ALA A 277 -3.60 5.52 -21.22
CA ALA A 277 -4.20 5.51 -19.90
C ALA A 277 -3.28 6.14 -18.84
N SER A 278 -1.97 5.84 -18.90
CA SER A 278 -0.96 6.41 -17.98
C SER A 278 -0.79 7.92 -18.13
N GLU A 279 -1.06 8.46 -19.31
CA GLU A 279 -0.98 9.89 -19.61
C GLU A 279 -2.32 10.64 -19.38
N THR A 280 -3.42 9.90 -19.24
CA THR A 280 -4.79 10.45 -19.12
C THR A 280 -5.49 10.01 -17.83
N TYR A 281 -6.44 9.07 -17.90
CA TYR A 281 -7.36 8.77 -16.81
C TYR A 281 -6.75 7.96 -15.65
N LEU A 282 -5.54 7.43 -15.81
CA LEU A 282 -4.75 6.81 -14.73
C LEU A 282 -3.46 7.58 -14.43
N LYS A 283 -3.36 8.85 -14.84
CA LYS A 283 -2.15 9.66 -14.61
C LYS A 283 -1.79 9.73 -13.12
N GLY A 284 -0.55 9.38 -12.82
CA GLY A 284 -0.02 9.31 -11.44
C GLY A 284 -0.31 8.00 -10.70
N ILE A 285 -1.20 7.16 -11.23
CA ILE A 285 -1.47 5.80 -10.74
C ILE A 285 -0.72 4.76 -11.58
N LEU A 286 -0.88 4.85 -12.90
CA LEU A 286 -0.22 4.00 -13.88
C LEU A 286 0.91 4.78 -14.57
N GLY A 287 2.05 4.12 -14.74
CA GLY A 287 3.19 4.56 -15.53
C GLY A 287 3.43 3.65 -16.73
N TYR A 288 4.32 4.08 -17.60
CA TYR A 288 4.75 3.33 -18.78
C TYR A 288 6.24 3.60 -19.00
N THR A 289 6.99 2.57 -19.38
CA THR A 289 8.40 2.70 -19.77
C THR A 289 8.71 1.84 -20.99
N GLU A 290 9.63 2.34 -21.81
CA GLU A 290 10.24 1.64 -22.95
C GLU A 290 11.76 1.47 -22.75
N ASP A 291 12.28 1.98 -21.62
CA ASP A 291 13.69 1.93 -21.28
C ASP A 291 14.08 0.54 -20.75
N GLU A 292 15.35 0.16 -20.91
CA GLU A 292 15.93 -1.08 -20.38
C GLU A 292 16.21 -0.95 -18.88
N VAL A 293 15.19 -1.16 -18.07
CA VAL A 293 15.17 -0.91 -16.62
C VAL A 293 15.24 -2.18 -15.79
N VAL A 294 15.65 -2.03 -14.54
CA VAL A 294 15.67 -3.09 -13.52
C VAL A 294 15.02 -2.62 -12.22
N SER A 295 14.89 -3.52 -11.23
CA SER A 295 14.13 -3.25 -10.00
C SER A 295 14.58 -1.99 -9.25
N THR A 296 15.88 -1.71 -9.17
CA THR A 296 16.39 -0.55 -8.42
C THR A 296 15.98 0.79 -9.02
N ASP A 297 15.65 0.84 -10.31
CA ASP A 297 15.30 2.07 -11.01
C ASP A 297 13.90 2.57 -10.63
N PHE A 298 13.10 1.72 -9.99
CA PHE A 298 11.77 2.04 -9.50
C PHE A 298 11.71 2.32 -8.00
N LEU A 299 12.86 2.29 -7.30
CA LEU A 299 12.89 2.68 -5.89
C LEU A 299 12.37 4.11 -5.77
N HIS A 300 11.47 4.31 -4.81
CA HIS A 300 10.86 5.62 -4.58
C HIS A 300 9.97 6.12 -5.74
N ASP A 301 9.55 5.25 -6.66
CA ASP A 301 8.51 5.58 -7.65
C ASP A 301 7.12 5.59 -7.00
N ARG A 302 6.44 6.73 -7.10
CA ARG A 302 5.15 6.97 -6.45
C ARG A 302 4.00 6.21 -7.11
N ARG A 303 4.12 5.78 -8.36
CA ARG A 303 3.03 5.16 -9.11
C ARG A 303 2.69 3.79 -8.53
N SER A 304 1.43 3.37 -8.68
CA SER A 304 0.97 2.05 -8.21
C SER A 304 1.44 0.92 -9.11
N SER A 305 1.58 1.21 -10.40
CA SER A 305 1.93 0.27 -11.46
C SER A 305 2.73 1.01 -12.52
N ILE A 306 3.85 0.46 -12.96
CA ILE A 306 4.63 1.00 -14.08
C ILE A 306 4.75 -0.10 -15.11
N PHE A 307 4.06 0.04 -16.24
CA PHE A 307 4.05 -0.97 -17.28
C PHE A 307 5.38 -1.00 -18.04
N ASP A 308 5.92 -2.20 -18.20
CA ASP A 308 7.17 -2.45 -18.90
C ASP A 308 6.88 -2.95 -20.32
N ALA A 309 7.06 -2.06 -21.28
CA ALA A 309 6.77 -2.35 -22.67
C ALA A 309 7.78 -3.33 -23.28
N GLY A 310 9.05 -3.24 -22.91
CA GLY A 310 10.13 -4.09 -23.41
C GLY A 310 10.00 -5.54 -22.92
N SER A 311 9.59 -5.71 -21.66
CA SER A 311 9.48 -7.03 -21.02
C SER A 311 8.17 -7.78 -21.30
N SER A 312 7.14 -7.09 -21.83
CA SER A 312 5.85 -7.70 -22.17
C SER A 312 5.91 -8.42 -23.54
N ILE A 313 5.26 -9.58 -23.66
CA ILE A 313 5.32 -10.42 -24.86
C ILE A 313 3.94 -10.92 -25.31
N GLU A 314 3.82 -11.16 -26.62
CA GLU A 314 2.64 -11.69 -27.28
C GLU A 314 2.90 -13.13 -27.73
N LEU A 315 1.96 -14.05 -27.45
CA LEU A 315 1.99 -15.39 -28.04
C LEU A 315 1.11 -15.46 -29.29
N ASN A 316 -0.09 -14.88 -29.22
CA ASN A 316 -1.04 -14.77 -30.32
C ASN A 316 -2.05 -13.65 -30.02
N LYS A 317 -3.01 -13.46 -30.94
CA LYS A 317 -4.01 -12.38 -30.93
C LYS A 317 -4.84 -12.26 -29.65
N ASN A 318 -4.86 -13.27 -28.78
CA ASN A 318 -5.65 -13.24 -27.56
C ASN A 318 -4.87 -13.71 -26.33
N PHE A 319 -3.56 -13.96 -26.42
CA PHE A 319 -2.78 -14.53 -25.32
C PHE A 319 -1.47 -13.78 -25.14
N PHE A 320 -1.37 -13.09 -24.00
CA PHE A 320 -0.33 -12.12 -23.72
C PHE A 320 0.29 -12.34 -22.35
N LYS A 321 1.55 -11.92 -22.21
CA LYS A 321 2.22 -11.73 -20.93
C LYS A 321 2.52 -10.25 -20.77
N LEU A 322 1.97 -9.65 -19.71
CA LEU A 322 2.04 -8.24 -19.42
C LEU A 322 2.84 -8.03 -18.13
N VAL A 323 3.91 -7.25 -18.21
CA VAL A 323 4.85 -7.02 -17.10
C VAL A 323 4.65 -5.62 -16.55
N THR A 324 4.54 -5.49 -15.23
CA THR A 324 4.47 -4.18 -14.57
C THR A 324 5.13 -4.15 -13.21
N TRP A 325 5.99 -3.15 -13.02
CA TRP A 325 6.75 -2.89 -11.80
C TRP A 325 5.96 -2.08 -10.79
N TYR A 326 6.37 -2.18 -9.52
CA TYR A 326 5.89 -1.32 -8.44
C TYR A 326 6.88 -1.33 -7.27
N ASP A 327 7.19 -0.17 -6.70
CA ASP A 327 7.75 -0.12 -5.35
C ASP A 327 6.64 -0.52 -4.36
N ASN A 328 6.73 -1.76 -3.86
CA ASN A 328 5.75 -2.35 -2.95
C ASN A 328 5.61 -1.60 -1.62
N GLU A 329 6.56 -0.73 -1.28
CA GLU A 329 6.52 0.10 -0.08
C GLU A 329 6.06 1.52 -0.43
N TRP A 330 6.72 2.14 -1.41
CA TRP A 330 6.56 3.56 -1.68
C TRP A 330 5.28 3.89 -2.44
N GLY A 331 5.05 3.28 -3.60
CA GLY A 331 3.84 3.51 -4.39
C GLY A 331 2.58 3.23 -3.56
N TYR A 332 2.61 2.14 -2.78
CA TYR A 332 1.51 1.79 -1.88
C TYR A 332 1.29 2.81 -0.75
N SER A 333 2.36 3.28 -0.09
CA SER A 333 2.25 4.27 0.99
C SER A 333 1.65 5.59 0.50
N ASN A 334 1.98 5.99 -0.74
CA ASN A 334 1.37 7.15 -1.36
C ASN A 334 -0.13 6.94 -1.66
N ARG A 335 -0.56 5.74 -2.06
CA ARG A 335 -1.99 5.41 -2.18
C ARG A 335 -2.72 5.49 -0.85
N VAL A 336 -2.10 5.04 0.25
CA VAL A 336 -2.70 5.17 1.59
C VAL A 336 -2.87 6.64 1.97
N ALA A 337 -1.85 7.47 1.73
CA ALA A 337 -1.92 8.92 2.00
C ALA A 337 -3.04 9.59 1.18
N GLU A 338 -3.11 9.30 -0.12
CA GLU A 338 -4.12 9.87 -1.03
C GLU A 338 -5.54 9.37 -0.70
N LEU A 339 -5.70 8.09 -0.34
CA LEU A 339 -7.00 7.55 0.08
C LEU A 339 -7.44 8.17 1.41
N THR A 340 -6.50 8.33 2.34
CA THR A 340 -6.76 9.02 3.61
C THR A 340 -7.21 10.46 3.36
N ARG A 341 -6.57 11.18 2.43
CA ARG A 341 -7.02 12.51 1.99
C ARG A 341 -8.43 12.50 1.43
N LYS A 342 -8.76 11.53 0.55
CA LYS A 342 -10.11 11.39 -0.02
C LYS A 342 -11.15 11.17 1.08
N VAL A 343 -10.89 10.26 2.02
CA VAL A 343 -11.75 9.99 3.18
C VAL A 343 -11.89 11.23 4.06
N ALA A 344 -10.78 11.91 4.36
CA ALA A 344 -10.75 13.12 5.18
C ALA A 344 -11.52 14.29 4.56
N SER A 345 -11.45 14.46 3.23
CA SER A 345 -12.15 15.54 2.52
C SER A 345 -13.69 15.45 2.58
N ALA A 346 -14.21 14.28 2.94
CA ALA A 346 -15.65 14.01 3.04
C ALA A 346 -16.19 14.06 4.48
N LEU A 347 -15.40 14.54 5.45
CA LEU A 347 -15.74 14.58 6.89
C LEU A 347 -16.35 15.88 7.41
#